data_AF-A0A7N1A2Q2-F1
#
_entry.id   AF-A0A7N1A2Q2-F1
#
_cell.length_a   1.000
_cell.length_b   1.000
_cell.length_c   1.000
_cell.angle_alpha   90.00
_cell.angle_beta   90.00
_cell.angle_gamma   90.00
#
_symmetry.space_group_name_H-M   'P 1'
#
loop_
_entity.id
_entity.type
_entity.pdbx_description
1 polymer ?
#
loop_
_entity_poly.entity_id
_entity_poly.type
_entity_poly.pdbx_seq_one_letter_code
_entity_poly.pdbx_strand_id
1 'polypeptide(L)'
;MPQPKAEDRKGMALNCEEAPLDVDIKGGGRVVVLNTNNLPLVGEVGLRADLVRLDGSAMCSPGFSCDSALQIVGVDGKRVLETTVKAGNLFIVPRFFVVSKIGNPEGMEWFSIITTPNPIFTHLAGRTSAWKALSPQVLQAAFNVPAEVEQAFRSKRNNAEIFFPSSN
;
A
#
# COMPACT_ATOMS: atom_id res chain seq x y z
N MET A 1 -11.15 -36.76 -3.12
CA MET A 1 -10.44 -36.24 -4.30
C MET A 1 -9.03 -36.81 -4.31
N PRO A 2 -8.39 -37.04 -5.47
CA PRO A 2 -6.96 -37.34 -5.51
C PRO A 2 -6.14 -36.15 -4.97
N GLN A 3 -4.93 -36.40 -4.47
CA GLN A 3 -4.01 -35.30 -4.14
C GLN A 3 -3.42 -34.70 -5.42
N PRO A 4 -3.31 -33.36 -5.52
CA PRO A 4 -2.64 -32.71 -6.65
C PRO A 4 -1.14 -32.98 -6.61
N LYS A 5 -0.47 -33.11 -7.76
CA LYS A 5 0.98 -33.29 -7.79
C LYS A 5 1.69 -31.96 -7.51
N ALA A 6 2.94 -32.05 -7.06
CA ALA A 6 3.81 -30.88 -6.97
C ALA A 6 4.13 -30.30 -8.36
N GLU A 7 4.25 -31.16 -9.38
CA GLU A 7 4.52 -30.79 -10.77
C GLU A 7 3.44 -29.86 -11.35
N ASP A 8 2.16 -30.17 -11.08
CA ASP A 8 0.98 -29.42 -11.55
C ASP A 8 0.97 -27.95 -11.07
N ARG A 9 1.73 -27.61 -10.02
CA ARG A 9 1.85 -26.25 -9.48
C ARG A 9 2.88 -25.40 -10.22
N LYS A 10 3.83 -25.99 -10.95
CA LYS A 10 5.00 -25.31 -11.52
C LYS A 10 4.58 -24.29 -12.59
N GLY A 11 4.73 -23.01 -12.28
CA GLY A 11 4.29 -21.90 -13.15
C GLY A 11 2.79 -21.60 -13.09
N MET A 12 2.03 -22.34 -12.27
CA MET A 12 0.58 -22.17 -12.05
C MET A 12 0.25 -21.57 -10.68
N ALA A 13 1.13 -21.73 -9.69
CA ALA A 13 0.95 -21.21 -8.34
C ALA A 13 2.26 -20.67 -7.74
N LEU A 14 2.15 -19.65 -6.89
CA LEU A 14 3.20 -19.09 -6.04
C LEU A 14 2.67 -19.03 -4.60
N ASN A 15 3.42 -19.54 -3.61
CA ASN A 15 3.05 -19.32 -2.21
C ASN A 15 3.67 -17.99 -1.72
N CYS A 16 2.83 -16.96 -1.53
CA CYS A 16 3.28 -15.67 -1.00
C CYS A 16 3.65 -15.71 0.50
N GLU A 17 3.40 -16.81 1.21
CA GLU A 17 3.89 -17.01 2.60
C GLU A 17 5.35 -17.48 2.65
N GLU A 18 5.81 -18.20 1.61
CA GLU A 18 7.17 -18.76 1.51
C GLU A 18 8.10 -17.95 0.60
N ALA A 19 7.54 -17.13 -0.29
CA ALA A 19 8.31 -16.37 -1.28
C ALA A 19 9.16 -15.24 -0.64
N PRO A 20 10.28 -14.84 -1.28
CA PRO A 20 11.10 -13.72 -0.83
C PRO A 20 10.30 -12.42 -0.70
N LEU A 21 10.66 -11.60 0.29
CA LEU A 21 10.05 -10.28 0.50
C LEU A 21 10.58 -9.25 -0.50
N ASP A 22 9.68 -8.57 -1.22
CA ASP A 22 9.99 -7.40 -2.04
C ASP A 22 10.20 -6.13 -1.18
N VAL A 23 9.57 -6.09 -0.01
CA VAL A 23 9.69 -5.01 0.98
C VAL A 23 9.78 -5.62 2.37
N ASP A 24 10.76 -5.19 3.16
CA ASP A 24 10.83 -5.44 4.61
C ASP A 24 11.26 -4.15 5.33
N ILE A 25 10.36 -3.57 6.12
CA ILE A 25 10.59 -2.37 6.93
C ILE A 25 10.34 -2.76 8.38
N LYS A 26 11.42 -2.96 9.14
CA LYS A 26 11.41 -3.36 10.56
C LYS A 26 10.49 -2.47 11.40
N GLY A 27 9.46 -3.06 12.02
CA GLY A 27 8.49 -2.37 12.85
C GLY A 27 7.44 -1.58 12.05
N GLY A 28 7.47 -1.67 10.72
CA GLY A 28 6.54 -1.04 9.80
C GLY A 28 5.70 -2.09 9.08
N GLY A 29 6.34 -2.95 8.27
CA GLY A 29 5.62 -3.99 7.53
C GLY A 29 6.44 -4.61 6.41
N ARG A 30 5.85 -5.65 5.81
CA ARG A 30 6.46 -6.56 4.84
C ARG A 30 5.53 -6.77 3.64
N VAL A 31 6.07 -6.92 2.43
CA VAL A 31 5.31 -7.20 1.20
C VAL A 31 5.95 -8.34 0.41
N VAL A 32 5.11 -9.23 -0.10
CA VAL A 32 5.43 -10.10 -1.24
C VAL A 32 4.56 -9.70 -2.43
N VAL A 33 5.17 -9.50 -3.59
CA VAL A 33 4.51 -9.10 -4.84
C VAL A 33 4.45 -10.27 -5.81
N LEU A 34 3.24 -10.71 -6.15
CA LEU A 34 3.02 -11.69 -7.20
C LEU A 34 2.84 -10.96 -8.55
N ASN A 35 3.79 -11.15 -9.46
CA ASN A 35 3.95 -10.41 -10.71
C ASN A 35 4.44 -11.30 -11.87
N THR A 36 4.60 -10.74 -13.07
CA THR A 36 5.00 -11.45 -14.29
C THR A 36 6.35 -12.17 -14.23
N ASN A 37 7.24 -11.79 -13.30
CA ASN A 37 8.57 -12.38 -13.18
C ASN A 37 8.58 -13.65 -12.31
N ASN A 38 7.65 -13.77 -11.35
CA ASN A 38 7.55 -14.92 -10.43
C ASN A 38 6.30 -15.79 -10.67
N LEU A 39 5.27 -15.29 -11.36
CA LEU A 39 4.18 -16.10 -11.93
C LEU A 39 3.72 -15.52 -13.28
N PRO A 40 4.39 -15.85 -14.40
CA PRO A 40 4.14 -15.25 -15.73
C PRO A 40 2.68 -15.23 -16.19
N LEU A 41 1.90 -16.25 -15.81
CA LEU A 41 0.46 -16.38 -16.06
C LEU A 41 -0.36 -15.13 -15.67
N VAL A 42 0.06 -14.34 -14.66
CA VAL A 42 -0.69 -13.13 -14.28
C VAL A 42 -0.58 -12.01 -15.32
N GLY A 43 0.46 -12.03 -16.15
CA GLY A 43 0.55 -11.18 -17.34
C GLY A 43 -0.52 -11.53 -18.38
N GLU A 44 -0.80 -12.83 -18.57
CA GLU A 44 -1.80 -13.33 -19.52
C GLU A 44 -3.23 -13.02 -19.08
N VAL A 45 -3.56 -13.18 -17.79
CA VAL A 45 -4.87 -12.80 -17.24
C VAL A 45 -4.99 -11.31 -16.89
N GLY A 46 -3.94 -10.51 -17.10
CA GLY A 46 -3.95 -9.07 -16.89
C GLY A 46 -4.04 -8.62 -15.41
N LEU A 47 -3.55 -9.44 -14.48
CA LEU A 47 -3.61 -9.22 -13.03
C LEU A 47 -2.23 -9.04 -12.40
N ARG A 48 -2.22 -8.46 -11.19
CA ARG A 48 -1.12 -8.54 -10.22
C ARG A 48 -1.72 -8.79 -8.84
N ALA A 49 -0.92 -9.32 -7.91
CA ALA A 49 -1.32 -9.36 -6.51
C ALA A 49 -0.20 -8.94 -5.55
N ASP A 50 -0.57 -8.58 -4.33
CA ASP A 50 0.34 -8.42 -3.21
C ASP A 50 -0.22 -9.10 -1.95
N LEU A 51 0.68 -9.69 -1.15
CA LEU A 51 0.43 -10.08 0.23
C LEU A 51 1.17 -9.10 1.12
N VAL A 52 0.44 -8.38 1.97
CA VAL A 52 1.00 -7.34 2.83
C VAL A 52 0.76 -7.68 4.29
N ARG A 53 1.81 -7.54 5.09
CA ARG A 53 1.83 -7.74 6.54
C ARG A 53 2.28 -6.46 7.21
N LEU A 54 1.37 -5.78 7.87
CA LEU A 54 1.58 -4.51 8.55
C LEU A 54 1.80 -4.78 10.05
N ASP A 55 2.87 -4.25 10.63
CA ASP A 55 3.23 -4.50 12.02
C ASP A 55 2.28 -3.77 13.01
N GLY A 56 2.33 -4.13 14.30
CA GLY A 56 1.45 -3.59 15.33
C GLY A 56 1.47 -2.06 15.40
N SER A 57 0.30 -1.44 15.22
CA SER A 57 0.08 0.01 15.14
C SER A 57 0.88 0.74 14.03
N ALA A 58 1.43 0.02 13.05
CA ALA A 58 2.17 0.60 11.93
C ALA A 58 1.25 1.03 10.78
N MET A 59 1.69 2.00 9.99
CA MET A 59 0.92 2.71 8.97
C MET A 59 1.44 2.41 7.56
N CYS A 60 0.58 2.03 6.62
CA CYS A 60 0.92 2.09 5.20
C CYS A 60 0.84 3.55 4.74
N SER A 61 1.78 4.00 3.90
CA SER A 61 2.03 5.42 3.62
C SER A 61 0.97 6.06 2.71
N PRO A 62 0.38 7.23 3.09
CA PRO A 62 -0.55 8.01 2.29
C PRO A 62 -0.15 8.05 0.84
N GLY A 63 -1.12 7.99 -0.05
CA GLY A 63 -0.95 7.64 -1.45
C GLY A 63 -2.32 7.34 -2.01
N PHE A 64 -2.40 6.27 -2.77
CA PHE A 64 -3.53 5.37 -2.57
C PHE A 64 -3.27 4.47 -1.32
N SER A 65 -2.97 5.06 -0.12
CA SER A 65 -2.77 4.37 1.19
C SER A 65 -2.79 5.16 2.57
N CYS A 66 -3.90 5.57 3.22
CA CYS A 66 -4.03 5.80 4.71
C CYS A 66 -5.52 5.78 5.20
N ASP A 67 -5.99 5.48 6.44
CA ASP A 67 -5.46 5.44 7.84
C ASP A 67 -5.98 4.19 8.66
N SER A 68 -6.10 4.21 10.02
CA SER A 68 -6.47 3.02 10.87
C SER A 68 -7.94 2.62 10.84
N ALA A 69 -8.83 3.57 10.59
CA ALA A 69 -10.04 3.25 9.87
C ALA A 69 -9.67 3.19 8.38
N LEU A 70 -10.15 2.17 7.67
CA LEU A 70 -10.07 2.04 6.22
C LEU A 70 -10.76 3.25 5.58
N GLN A 71 -10.01 4.33 5.40
CA GLN A 71 -10.49 5.55 4.79
C GLN A 71 -10.30 5.42 3.29
N ILE A 72 -11.37 5.62 2.52
CA ILE A 72 -11.30 5.77 1.07
C ILE A 72 -11.82 7.16 0.71
N VAL A 73 -11.02 7.97 0.01
CA VAL A 73 -11.41 9.28 -0.52
C VAL A 73 -11.52 9.23 -2.04
N GLY A 74 -12.65 9.70 -2.57
CA GLY A 74 -12.92 9.80 -4.00
C GLY A 74 -12.22 10.98 -4.67
N VAL A 75 -12.26 11.00 -6.01
CA VAL A 75 -11.62 12.05 -6.83
C VAL A 75 -12.23 13.46 -6.65
N ASP A 76 -13.39 13.55 -5.99
CA ASP A 76 -14.07 14.79 -5.61
C ASP A 76 -13.73 15.26 -4.18
N GLY A 77 -12.75 14.61 -3.53
CA GLY A 77 -12.32 14.90 -2.16
C GLY A 77 -13.26 14.36 -1.08
N LYS A 78 -14.36 13.68 -1.42
CA LYS A 78 -15.28 13.13 -0.41
C LYS A 78 -14.77 11.79 0.13
N ARG A 79 -14.89 11.61 1.45
CA ARG A 79 -14.68 10.32 2.12
C ARG A 79 -15.84 9.39 1.80
N VAL A 80 -15.60 8.37 0.96
CA VAL A 80 -16.60 7.39 0.50
C VAL A 80 -16.66 6.13 1.36
N LEU A 81 -15.59 5.85 2.12
CA LEU A 81 -15.57 4.79 3.14
C LEU A 81 -14.72 5.24 4.33
N GLU A 82 -15.10 4.80 5.52
CA GLU A 82 -14.34 4.87 6.78
C GLU A 82 -14.83 3.71 7.65
N THR A 83 -14.00 2.69 7.90
CA THR A 83 -14.43 1.49 8.67
C THR A 83 -13.27 0.69 9.25
N THR A 84 -13.47 -0.03 10.35
CA THR A 84 -12.51 -1.02 10.84
C THR A 84 -12.73 -2.36 10.13
N VAL A 85 -11.78 -2.76 9.28
CA VAL A 85 -11.78 -4.09 8.65
C VAL A 85 -11.22 -5.17 9.58
N LYS A 86 -11.70 -6.39 9.41
CA LYS A 86 -11.29 -7.60 10.13
C LYS A 86 -11.02 -8.75 9.15
N ALA A 87 -10.40 -9.82 9.63
CA ALA A 87 -10.22 -11.04 8.85
C ALA A 87 -11.56 -11.54 8.25
N GLY A 88 -11.54 -11.93 6.98
CA GLY A 88 -12.74 -12.31 6.22
C GLY A 88 -13.55 -11.14 5.64
N ASN A 89 -13.15 -9.88 5.84
CA ASN A 89 -13.75 -8.75 5.10
C ASN A 89 -13.09 -8.57 3.72
N LEU A 90 -13.89 -8.16 2.74
CA LEU A 90 -13.45 -7.75 1.41
C LEU A 90 -13.90 -6.31 1.18
N PHE A 91 -13.01 -5.50 0.60
CA PHE A 91 -13.30 -4.13 0.16
C PHE A 91 -12.65 -3.89 -1.22
N ILE A 92 -13.19 -2.94 -1.96
CA ILE A 92 -12.71 -2.56 -3.29
C ILE A 92 -12.22 -1.12 -3.24
N VAL A 93 -11.06 -0.87 -3.85
CA VAL A 93 -10.49 0.47 -4.03
C VAL A 93 -10.57 0.81 -5.52
N PRO A 94 -11.46 1.71 -5.94
CA PRO A 94 -11.51 2.14 -7.33
C PRO A 94 -10.19 2.79 -7.78
N ARG A 95 -9.89 2.73 -9.07
CA ARG A 95 -8.71 3.41 -9.62
C ARG A 95 -8.80 4.91 -9.32
N PHE A 96 -7.67 5.49 -8.89
CA PHE A 96 -7.53 6.89 -8.44
C PHE A 96 -8.22 7.25 -7.11
N PHE A 97 -8.71 6.28 -6.33
CA PHE A 97 -9.27 6.54 -4.99
C PHE A 97 -8.20 6.32 -3.90
N VAL A 98 -8.15 7.23 -2.93
CA VAL A 98 -7.18 7.24 -1.82
C VAL A 98 -7.68 6.35 -0.68
N VAL A 99 -7.38 5.03 -0.72
CA VAL A 99 -7.53 4.06 0.40
C VAL A 99 -6.42 4.23 1.45
N SER A 100 -6.46 3.71 2.70
CA SER A 100 -5.95 2.45 3.36
C SER A 100 -6.39 2.45 4.84
N LYS A 101 -6.02 1.62 5.85
CA LYS A 101 -4.95 0.68 6.30
C LYS A 101 -3.76 1.24 7.15
N ILE A 102 -3.97 1.38 8.47
CA ILE A 102 -2.97 1.23 9.57
C ILE A 102 -3.38 -0.03 10.38
N GLY A 103 -2.42 -0.75 10.95
CA GLY A 103 -2.70 -1.91 11.82
C GLY A 103 -3.36 -1.52 13.15
N ASN A 104 -4.06 -2.48 13.77
CA ASN A 104 -4.33 -2.41 15.21
C ASN A 104 -3.03 -2.81 15.98
N PRO A 105 -3.01 -2.88 17.32
CA PRO A 105 -1.82 -3.30 18.06
C PRO A 105 -1.32 -4.73 17.75
N GLU A 106 -2.17 -5.59 17.17
CA GLU A 106 -1.85 -6.96 16.74
C GLU A 106 -1.31 -6.99 15.30
N GLY A 107 -1.47 -5.90 14.54
CA GLY A 107 -1.04 -5.72 13.15
C GLY A 107 -2.21 -5.67 12.16
N MET A 108 -1.92 -5.97 10.88
CA MET A 108 -2.93 -6.27 9.87
C MET A 108 -2.30 -7.06 8.71
N GLU A 109 -2.96 -8.13 8.25
CA GLU A 109 -2.59 -8.84 7.02
C GLU A 109 -3.70 -8.70 5.98
N TRP A 110 -3.35 -8.52 4.70
CA TRP A 110 -4.30 -8.59 3.59
C TRP A 110 -3.64 -9.05 2.29
N PHE A 111 -4.45 -9.64 1.41
CA PHE A 111 -4.08 -9.97 0.04
C PHE A 111 -4.85 -9.08 -0.94
N SER A 112 -4.16 -8.34 -1.80
CA SER A 112 -4.77 -7.48 -2.83
C SER A 112 -4.75 -8.18 -4.18
N ILE A 113 -5.86 -8.15 -4.91
CA ILE A 113 -5.89 -8.47 -6.36
C ILE A 113 -6.08 -7.16 -7.13
N ILE A 114 -5.21 -6.94 -8.13
CA ILE A 114 -5.12 -5.69 -8.88
C ILE A 114 -5.40 -5.99 -10.35
N THR A 115 -6.33 -5.25 -10.96
CA THR A 115 -6.81 -5.42 -12.34
C THR A 115 -5.88 -4.80 -13.40
N THR A 116 -4.57 -4.95 -13.18
CA THR A 116 -3.50 -4.66 -14.16
C THR A 116 -2.23 -5.38 -13.72
N PRO A 117 -1.41 -5.93 -14.64
CA PRO A 117 -0.17 -6.61 -14.26
C PRO A 117 0.94 -5.63 -13.82
N ASN A 118 0.88 -4.38 -14.30
CA ASN A 118 1.88 -3.35 -14.05
C ASN A 118 1.27 -2.06 -13.47
N PRO A 119 0.71 -2.11 -12.24
CA PRO A 119 0.25 -0.92 -11.54
C PRO A 119 1.43 -0.04 -11.13
N ILE A 120 1.24 1.27 -11.28
CA ILE A 120 2.11 2.30 -10.70
C ILE A 120 1.40 2.81 -9.45
N PHE A 121 2.05 2.68 -8.30
CA PHE A 121 1.57 3.26 -7.04
C PHE A 121 2.16 4.65 -6.85
N THR A 122 1.36 5.57 -6.34
CA THR A 122 1.82 6.92 -5.99
C THR A 122 1.57 7.16 -4.51
N HIS A 123 2.63 7.46 -3.78
CA HIS A 123 2.54 7.88 -2.39
C HIS A 123 2.42 9.41 -2.31
N LEU A 124 1.52 9.90 -1.46
CA LEU A 124 1.37 11.30 -1.06
C LEU A 124 2.33 11.65 0.08
N ALA A 125 2.66 10.72 0.99
CA ALA A 125 3.68 10.95 2.03
C ALA A 125 4.87 9.98 1.92
N GLY A 126 5.89 10.16 2.76
CA GLY A 126 7.14 9.38 2.75
C GLY A 126 8.24 10.07 1.97
N ARG A 127 9.34 9.36 1.66
CA ARG A 127 10.53 9.91 0.99
C ARG A 127 10.27 10.24 -0.49
N THR A 128 9.70 9.31 -1.24
CA THR A 128 9.48 9.37 -2.70
C THR A 128 8.09 9.90 -3.07
N SER A 129 7.53 10.77 -2.23
CA SER A 129 6.14 11.18 -2.31
C SER A 129 5.86 12.30 -3.31
N ALA A 130 4.66 12.32 -3.87
CA ALA A 130 4.21 13.32 -4.83
C ALA A 130 4.35 14.75 -4.29
N TRP A 131 4.02 14.99 -3.02
CA TRP A 131 4.21 16.30 -2.40
C TRP A 131 5.69 16.73 -2.35
N LYS A 132 6.63 15.80 -2.14
CA LYS A 132 8.06 16.11 -2.07
C LYS A 132 8.72 16.31 -3.43
N ALA A 133 8.10 15.81 -4.50
CA ALA A 133 8.48 16.04 -5.88
C ALA A 133 8.04 17.43 -6.39
N LEU A 134 7.04 18.07 -5.77
CA LEU A 134 6.67 19.45 -6.04
C LEU A 134 7.64 20.45 -5.40
N SER A 135 7.73 21.65 -5.96
CA SER A 135 8.54 22.72 -5.37
C SER A 135 7.84 23.34 -4.14
N PRO A 136 8.60 23.87 -3.17
CA PRO A 136 8.07 24.61 -2.03
C PRO A 136 7.01 25.66 -2.40
N GLN A 137 7.27 26.43 -3.46
CA GLN A 137 6.39 27.50 -3.93
C GLN A 137 5.04 26.96 -4.45
N VAL A 138 5.03 25.80 -5.09
CA VAL A 138 3.78 25.15 -5.54
C VAL A 138 2.97 24.67 -4.34
N LEU A 139 3.60 24.07 -3.32
CA LEU A 139 2.89 23.65 -2.10
C LEU A 139 2.35 24.85 -1.29
N GLN A 140 3.16 25.91 -1.14
CA GLN A 140 2.78 27.15 -0.45
C GLN A 140 1.58 27.82 -1.13
N ALA A 141 1.57 27.90 -2.46
CA ALA A 141 0.45 28.44 -3.22
C ALA A 141 -0.80 27.52 -3.21
N ALA A 142 -0.61 26.20 -3.39
CA ALA A 142 -1.73 25.25 -3.49
C ALA A 142 -2.47 25.03 -2.16
N PHE A 143 -1.77 25.11 -1.02
CA PHE A 143 -2.37 24.99 0.31
C PHE A 143 -2.62 26.36 0.98
N ASN A 144 -2.20 27.47 0.36
CA ASN A 144 -2.25 28.83 0.93
C ASN A 144 -1.58 28.92 2.32
N VAL A 145 -0.32 28.46 2.41
CA VAL A 145 0.46 28.38 3.67
C VAL A 145 1.80 29.12 3.57
N PRO A 146 2.31 29.69 4.69
CA PRO A 146 3.64 30.28 4.72
C PRO A 146 4.74 29.22 4.59
N ALA A 147 5.94 29.65 4.18
CA ALA A 147 7.09 28.77 3.95
C ALA A 147 7.49 27.92 5.16
N GLU A 148 7.32 28.45 6.39
CA GLU A 148 7.57 27.72 7.64
C GLU A 148 6.70 26.47 7.79
N VAL A 149 5.43 26.55 7.38
CA VAL A 149 4.47 25.45 7.44
C VAL A 149 4.75 24.41 6.35
N GLU A 150 5.09 24.86 5.14
CA GLU A 150 5.53 23.95 4.07
C GLU A 150 6.83 23.23 4.44
N GLN A 151 7.82 23.93 4.98
CA GLN A 151 9.09 23.34 5.43
C GLN A 151 8.84 22.33 6.56
N ALA A 152 8.00 22.67 7.54
CA ALA A 152 7.61 21.77 8.61
C ALA A 152 6.90 20.51 8.08
N PHE A 153 6.00 20.65 7.11
CA PHE A 153 5.32 19.55 6.43
C PHE A 153 6.30 18.66 5.65
N ARG A 154 7.11 19.25 4.76
CA ARG A 154 8.05 18.53 3.88
C ARG A 154 9.16 17.81 4.67
N SER A 155 9.49 18.28 5.89
CA SER A 155 10.45 17.63 6.79
C SER A 155 10.02 16.26 7.32
N LYS A 156 8.70 15.98 7.39
CA LYS A 156 8.18 14.76 8.04
C LYS A 156 8.43 13.52 7.17
N ARG A 157 8.67 12.37 7.82
CA ARG A 157 8.80 11.05 7.18
C ARG A 157 9.79 11.04 5.99
N ASN A 158 10.97 11.65 6.17
CA ASN A 158 12.06 11.61 5.18
C ASN A 158 12.80 10.26 5.14
N ASN A 159 12.82 9.53 6.26
CA ASN A 159 13.60 8.29 6.41
C ASN A 159 12.76 7.02 6.17
N ALA A 160 11.54 7.15 5.64
CA ALA A 160 10.60 6.06 5.46
C ALA A 160 9.77 6.28 4.19
N GLU A 161 9.21 5.20 3.64
CA GLU A 161 8.72 5.20 2.25
C GLU A 161 7.33 4.57 2.10
N ILE A 162 7.24 3.24 2.16
CA ILE A 162 5.99 2.48 1.98
C ILE A 162 5.28 2.25 3.31
N PHE A 163 6.02 1.88 4.36
CA PHE A 163 5.51 1.75 5.72
C PHE A 163 6.15 2.76 6.66
N PHE A 164 5.36 3.21 7.62
CA PHE A 164 5.79 4.03 8.73
C PHE A 164 5.57 3.24 10.02
N PRO A 165 6.64 2.88 10.74
CA PRO A 165 6.53 2.30 12.07
C PRO A 165 5.71 3.17 13.01
N SER A 166 5.11 2.52 14.02
CA SER A 166 4.53 3.19 15.16
C SER A 166 5.56 4.11 15.84
N SER A 167 5.09 5.25 16.35
CA SER A 167 5.90 6.14 17.16
C SER A 167 5.62 5.80 18.62
N ASN A 168 6.59 5.13 19.26
CA ASN A 168 6.60 4.92 20.71
C ASN A 168 6.70 6.25 21.48
#